data_AF-A0A3M1GKQ3-F1
#
_entry.id   AF-A0A3M1GKQ3-F1
#
_cell.length_a   1.000
_cell.length_b   1.000
_cell.length_c   1.000
_cell.angle_alpha   90.00
_cell.angle_beta   90.00
_cell.angle_gamma   90.00
#
_symmetry.space_group_name_H-M   'P 1'
#
loop_
_entity.id
_entity.type
_entity.pdbx_description
1 polymer ?
#
loop_
_entity_poly.entity_id
_entity_poly.type
_entity_poly.pdbx_seq_one_letter_code
_entity_poly.pdbx_strand_id
1 'polypeptide(L)'
;MADIQLASMTELPVTKQGFADQLSAVRGQGRAGIRAARHCLLTGGASTFSAVPSSATGFANGFGGLVRYFPPGKAEIAAIEGRFWEEVLGPDAAREALVFEDQYASTGGQIYELVTGRDLMVADIRPLVFARLGYGEALSCHPYDLCTALILEEAGGVIEHPVHRGQVDAPLDTVTPVAWAGYANRTLADRAAPVLARLLDAFGR
;
A
#
# COMPACT_ATOMS: atom_id res chain seq x y z
N MET A 1 -11.94 8.29 -3.93
CA MET A 1 -12.08 7.37 -2.76
C MET A 1 -13.09 7.84 -1.70
N ALA A 2 -13.48 9.12 -1.65
CA ALA A 2 -14.28 9.70 -0.56
C ALA A 2 -15.64 9.03 -0.31
N ASP A 3 -16.24 8.49 -1.38
CA ASP A 3 -17.63 8.01 -1.32
C ASP A 3 -17.76 6.60 -0.72
N ILE A 4 -16.67 5.86 -0.54
CA ILE A 4 -16.72 4.50 0.03
C ILE A 4 -17.17 4.57 1.49
N GLN A 5 -18.35 4.03 1.82
CA GLN A 5 -18.88 4.03 3.20
C GLN A 5 -18.61 2.71 3.95
N LEU A 6 -18.43 1.62 3.20
CA LEU A 6 -18.17 0.29 3.71
C LEU A 6 -17.12 -0.36 2.80
N ALA A 7 -16.13 -0.98 3.41
CA ALA A 7 -15.15 -1.80 2.71
C ALA A 7 -15.11 -3.19 3.31
N SER A 8 -14.88 -4.19 2.46
CA SER A 8 -14.70 -5.57 2.86
C SER A 8 -13.62 -6.21 1.99
N MET A 9 -12.78 -7.06 2.58
CA MET A 9 -11.77 -7.84 1.88
C MET A 9 -11.77 -9.28 2.41
N THR A 10 -11.32 -10.20 1.56
CA THR A 10 -10.95 -11.55 1.99
C THR A 10 -9.55 -11.81 1.46
N GLU A 11 -8.64 -12.03 2.38
CA GLU A 11 -7.26 -12.37 2.08
C GLU A 11 -7.09 -13.89 2.13
N LEU A 12 -6.49 -14.44 1.07
CA LEU A 12 -6.22 -15.87 0.87
C LEU A 12 -4.71 -16.08 0.79
N PRO A 13 -4.00 -16.01 1.93
CA PRO A 13 -2.56 -15.94 1.91
C PRO A 13 -1.97 -17.30 1.50
N VAL A 14 -1.12 -17.26 0.48
CA VAL A 14 -0.44 -18.44 -0.07
C VAL A 14 0.38 -19.17 1.00
N THR A 15 0.87 -18.47 2.02
CA THR A 15 1.67 -19.04 3.12
C THR A 15 0.84 -19.78 4.17
N LYS A 16 -0.46 -19.48 4.32
CA LYS A 16 -1.30 -20.12 5.33
C LYS A 16 -2.08 -21.32 4.79
N GLN A 17 -2.25 -21.42 3.45
CA GLN A 17 -2.80 -22.50 2.61
C GLN A 17 -4.19 -23.10 2.97
N GLY A 18 -4.60 -23.07 4.23
CA GLY A 18 -5.90 -23.51 4.74
C GLY A 18 -6.61 -22.45 5.58
N PHE A 19 -6.19 -21.19 5.50
CA PHE A 19 -6.82 -20.08 6.21
C PHE A 19 -7.19 -18.93 5.27
N ALA A 20 -8.26 -18.22 5.62
CA ALA A 20 -8.67 -16.97 4.98
C ALA A 20 -8.89 -15.90 6.06
N ASP A 21 -8.41 -14.69 5.84
CA ASP A 21 -8.67 -13.56 6.74
C ASP A 21 -9.70 -12.64 6.10
N GLN A 22 -10.83 -12.45 6.78
CA GLN A 22 -11.89 -11.53 6.35
C GLN A 22 -11.85 -10.27 7.19
N LEU A 23 -11.80 -9.12 6.54
CA LEU A 23 -11.82 -7.82 7.20
C LEU A 23 -12.89 -6.93 6.59
N SER A 24 -13.57 -6.15 7.42
CA SER A 24 -14.46 -5.08 6.98
C SER A 24 -14.36 -3.86 7.89
N ALA A 25 -14.70 -2.69 7.33
CA ALA A 25 -14.69 -1.42 8.06
C ALA A 25 -15.81 -0.50 7.56
N VAL A 26 -16.42 0.23 8.49
CA VAL A 26 -17.42 1.27 8.23
C VAL A 26 -16.77 2.62 8.42
N ARG A 27 -16.98 3.54 7.48
CA ARG A 27 -16.40 4.88 7.52
C ARG A 27 -16.79 5.62 8.81
N GLY A 28 -15.82 6.29 9.41
CA GLY A 28 -16.00 7.17 10.57
C GLY A 28 -16.18 6.44 11.90
N GLN A 29 -16.02 5.12 11.95
CA GLN A 29 -16.13 4.34 13.19
C GLN A 29 -14.77 4.04 13.83
N GLY A 30 -13.68 4.47 13.19
CA GLY A 30 -12.30 4.16 13.55
C GLY A 30 -12.07 2.65 13.72
N ARG A 31 -11.06 2.32 14.52
CA ARG A 31 -10.70 0.93 14.86
C ARG A 31 -11.86 0.14 15.45
N ALA A 32 -12.78 0.79 16.16
CA ALA A 32 -13.95 0.13 16.75
C ALA A 32 -14.95 -0.37 15.69
N GLY A 33 -14.95 0.21 14.50
CA GLY A 33 -15.75 -0.21 13.35
C GLY A 33 -15.16 -1.37 12.55
N ILE A 34 -13.91 -1.75 12.82
CA ILE A 34 -13.25 -2.84 12.11
C ILE A 34 -13.76 -4.18 12.63
N ARG A 35 -14.05 -5.10 11.71
CA ARG A 35 -14.33 -6.51 12.00
C ARG A 35 -13.28 -7.34 11.28
N ALA A 36 -12.63 -8.25 11.99
CA ALA A 36 -11.61 -9.12 11.42
C ALA A 36 -11.75 -10.54 11.97
N ALA A 37 -11.83 -11.52 11.07
CA ALA A 37 -11.95 -12.93 11.41
C ALA A 37 -11.04 -13.79 10.53
N ARG A 38 -10.36 -14.75 11.14
CA ARG A 38 -9.62 -15.81 10.46
C ARG A 38 -10.50 -17.04 10.37
N HIS A 39 -10.73 -17.52 9.16
CA HIS A 39 -11.47 -18.73 8.86
C HIS A 39 -10.49 -19.86 8.54
N CYS A 40 -10.68 -21.03 9.15
CA CYS A 40 -10.01 -22.26 8.75
C CYS A 40 -10.84 -22.93 7.65
N LEU A 41 -10.30 -23.00 6.44
CA LEU A 41 -10.96 -23.56 5.27
C LEU A 41 -11.09 -25.09 5.35
N LEU A 42 -10.26 -25.74 6.18
CA LEU A 42 -10.29 -27.19 6.38
C LEU A 42 -11.39 -27.64 7.35
N THR A 43 -11.65 -26.85 8.41
CA THR A 43 -12.59 -27.22 9.48
C THR A 43 -13.87 -26.39 9.47
N GLY A 44 -13.91 -25.29 8.72
CA GLY A 44 -14.99 -24.31 8.74
C GLY A 44 -15.02 -23.41 9.99
N GLY A 45 -14.10 -23.60 10.94
CA GLY A 45 -14.02 -22.79 12.16
C GLY A 45 -13.56 -21.36 11.89
N ALA A 46 -13.89 -20.42 12.78
CA ALA A 46 -13.46 -19.04 12.69
C ALA A 46 -13.00 -18.48 14.05
N SER A 47 -12.03 -17.58 14.04
CA SER A 47 -11.57 -16.83 15.21
C SER A 47 -11.39 -15.36 14.89
N THR A 48 -11.77 -14.48 15.81
CA THR A 48 -11.56 -13.04 15.64
C THR A 48 -10.11 -12.65 15.93
N PHE A 49 -9.60 -11.64 15.25
CA PHE A 49 -8.29 -11.05 15.57
C PHE A 49 -8.33 -9.52 15.47
N SER A 50 -7.29 -8.84 15.95
CA SER A 50 -7.15 -7.39 15.80
C SER A 50 -6.24 -7.09 14.62
N ALA A 51 -6.78 -6.43 13.60
CA ALA A 51 -6.00 -5.91 12.48
C ALA A 51 -5.44 -4.54 12.88
N VAL A 52 -4.15 -4.48 13.19
CA VAL A 52 -3.48 -3.29 13.71
C VAL A 52 -2.25 -2.99 12.85
N PRO A 53 -2.23 -1.84 12.13
CA PRO A 53 -1.05 -1.39 11.44
C PRO A 53 0.13 -1.19 12.38
N SER A 54 1.34 -1.28 11.83
CA SER A 54 2.57 -1.10 12.61
C SER A 54 2.63 0.27 13.29
N SER A 55 3.09 0.28 14.56
CA SER A 55 3.37 1.50 15.31
C SER A 55 4.82 2.00 15.15
N ALA A 56 5.58 1.43 14.21
CA ALA A 56 6.97 1.81 13.97
C ALA A 56 7.09 3.30 13.61
N THR A 57 8.15 3.95 14.08
CA THR A 57 8.44 5.36 13.80
C THR A 57 9.53 5.54 12.74
N GLY A 58 10.02 4.42 12.19
CA GLY A 58 11.00 4.38 11.10
C GLY A 58 10.92 3.08 10.32
N PHE A 59 11.67 3.04 9.22
CA PHE A 59 11.59 1.95 8.24
C PHE A 59 12.65 0.86 8.42
N ALA A 60 13.67 1.11 9.25
CA ALA A 60 14.75 0.15 9.47
C ALA A 60 14.22 -1.18 10.03
N ASN A 61 14.70 -2.28 9.45
CA ASN A 61 14.30 -3.66 9.70
C ASN A 61 12.82 -3.96 9.42
N GLY A 62 12.17 -3.16 8.56
CA GLY A 62 10.77 -3.34 8.16
C GLY A 62 10.59 -3.64 6.68
N PHE A 63 9.35 -3.98 6.31
CA PHE A 63 8.97 -4.18 4.92
C PHE A 63 8.41 -2.90 4.33
N GLY A 64 8.86 -2.54 3.13
CA GLY A 64 8.21 -1.51 2.34
C GLY A 64 8.87 -1.31 0.99
N GLY A 65 8.11 -0.78 0.03
CA GLY A 65 8.65 -0.57 -1.30
C GLY A 65 7.68 0.07 -2.30
N LEU A 66 8.19 0.23 -3.52
CA LEU A 66 7.46 0.71 -4.67
C LEU A 66 7.05 -0.47 -5.55
N VAL A 67 5.79 -0.46 -6.00
CA VAL A 67 5.23 -1.57 -6.77
C VAL A 67 5.91 -1.70 -8.13
N ARG A 68 6.55 -2.86 -8.39
CA ARG A 68 7.27 -3.15 -9.64
C ARG A 68 7.28 -4.63 -10.02
N TYR A 69 6.23 -5.39 -9.73
CA TYR A 69 6.20 -6.83 -10.04
C TYR A 69 6.05 -7.15 -11.54
N PHE A 70 5.66 -6.18 -12.39
CA PHE A 70 5.63 -6.33 -13.85
C PHE A 70 6.88 -5.80 -14.56
N PRO A 71 7.18 -6.24 -15.80
CA PRO A 71 8.34 -5.76 -16.56
C PRO A 71 8.32 -4.26 -16.96
N PRO A 72 7.21 -3.67 -17.45
CA PRO A 72 7.20 -2.27 -17.89
C PRO A 72 7.60 -1.31 -16.76
N GLY A 73 8.46 -0.33 -17.05
CA GLY A 73 8.90 0.69 -16.09
C GLY A 73 9.66 0.18 -14.87
N LYS A 74 9.97 -1.12 -14.78
CA LYS A 74 10.58 -1.74 -13.59
C LYS A 74 11.93 -1.11 -13.25
N ALA A 75 12.76 -0.83 -14.25
CA ALA A 75 14.10 -0.28 -14.05
C ALA A 75 14.01 1.15 -13.47
N GLU A 76 13.09 1.96 -13.99
CA GLU A 76 12.85 3.32 -13.55
C GLU A 76 12.27 3.37 -12.14
N ILE A 77 11.29 2.50 -11.84
CA ILE A 77 10.72 2.39 -10.49
C ILE A 77 11.79 1.95 -9.49
N ALA A 78 12.62 0.96 -9.82
CA ALA A 78 13.73 0.53 -8.97
C ALA A 78 14.76 1.64 -8.74
N ALA A 79 15.06 2.45 -9.76
CA ALA A 79 15.97 3.58 -9.62
C ALA A 79 15.39 4.70 -8.73
N ILE A 80 14.08 4.97 -8.83
CA ILE A 80 13.37 5.89 -7.95
C ILE A 80 13.38 5.36 -6.51
N GLU A 81 13.11 4.07 -6.32
CA GLU A 81 13.10 3.44 -4.99
C GLU A 81 14.47 3.49 -4.30
N GLY A 82 15.56 3.21 -5.03
CA GLY A 82 16.91 3.29 -4.46
C GLY A 82 17.21 4.67 -3.88
N ARG A 83 16.95 5.73 -4.66
CA ARG A 83 17.08 7.12 -4.20
C ARG A 83 16.13 7.46 -3.06
N PHE A 84 14.91 6.93 -3.10
CA PHE A 84 13.93 7.12 -2.05
C PHE A 84 14.44 6.59 -0.71
N TRP A 85 14.99 5.36 -0.68
CA TRP A 85 15.52 4.80 0.55
C TRP A 85 16.80 5.49 1.02
N GLU A 86 17.70 5.88 0.12
CA GLU A 86 18.87 6.70 0.47
C GLU A 86 18.49 7.99 1.19
N GLU A 87 17.42 8.67 0.73
CA GLU A 87 16.98 9.93 1.35
C GLU A 87 16.17 9.73 2.64
N VAL A 88 15.35 8.68 2.73
CA VAL A 88 14.50 8.41 3.93
C VAL A 88 15.30 7.86 5.11
N LEU A 89 16.31 7.03 4.84
CA LEU A 89 17.12 6.35 5.84
C LEU A 89 18.49 6.99 6.04
N GLY A 90 18.96 7.80 5.09
CA GLY A 90 20.28 8.43 5.14
C GLY A 90 21.39 7.59 4.48
N PRO A 91 22.64 8.09 4.49
CA PRO A 91 23.75 7.55 3.69
C PRO A 91 24.16 6.11 4.03
N ASP A 92 23.88 5.61 5.23
CA ASP A 92 24.23 4.25 5.64
C ASP A 92 23.21 3.19 5.18
N ALA A 93 22.04 3.61 4.69
CA ALA A 93 20.95 2.73 4.27
C ALA A 93 21.35 1.73 3.19
N ALA A 94 22.15 2.18 2.23
CA ALA A 94 22.61 1.37 1.10
C ALA A 94 23.60 0.26 1.53
N ARG A 95 24.24 0.40 2.70
CA ARG A 95 25.26 -0.55 3.19
C ARG A 95 24.68 -1.65 4.06
N GLU A 96 23.58 -1.37 4.75
CA GLU A 96 23.04 -2.24 5.80
C GLU A 96 21.76 -2.99 5.39
N ALA A 97 21.26 -2.79 4.17
CA ALA A 97 20.03 -3.43 3.66
C ALA A 97 18.86 -3.28 4.66
N LEU A 98 18.61 -2.05 5.11
CA LEU A 98 17.73 -1.76 6.25
C LEU A 98 16.24 -1.91 5.95
N VAL A 99 15.83 -2.04 4.69
CA VAL A 99 14.42 -2.23 4.33
C VAL A 99 14.30 -3.43 3.40
N PHE A 100 13.32 -4.26 3.71
CA PHE A 100 12.98 -5.43 2.92
C PHE A 100 11.83 -5.12 1.97
N GLU A 101 11.77 -5.79 0.84
CA GLU A 101 10.59 -5.78 -0.02
C GLU A 101 10.03 -7.20 -0.19
N ASP A 102 8.71 -7.32 -0.09
CA ASP A 102 7.95 -8.51 -0.46
C ASP A 102 6.74 -8.03 -1.27
N GLN A 103 6.70 -8.35 -2.57
CA GLN A 103 5.70 -7.75 -3.46
C GLN A 103 4.46 -8.62 -3.56
N TYR A 104 3.38 -8.15 -2.96
CA TYR A 104 2.05 -8.70 -3.19
C TYR A 104 1.53 -8.28 -4.57
N ALA A 105 1.15 -9.24 -5.41
CA ALA A 105 0.68 -9.01 -6.78
C ALA A 105 -0.77 -8.49 -6.89
N SER A 106 -1.30 -7.88 -5.82
CA SER A 106 -2.62 -7.25 -5.79
C SER A 106 -2.63 -6.06 -4.83
N THR A 107 -3.32 -4.98 -5.20
CA THR A 107 -3.49 -3.80 -4.33
C THR A 107 -4.19 -4.16 -3.03
N GLY A 108 -5.21 -5.05 -3.08
CA GLY A 108 -5.89 -5.55 -1.89
C GLY A 108 -4.96 -6.28 -0.92
N GLY A 109 -4.06 -7.12 -1.44
CA GLY A 109 -3.04 -7.82 -0.64
C GLY A 109 -2.02 -6.86 -0.04
N GLN A 110 -1.58 -5.85 -0.79
CA GLN A 110 -0.71 -4.78 -0.28
C GLN A 110 -1.35 -3.99 0.86
N ILE A 111 -2.63 -3.62 0.71
CA ILE A 111 -3.40 -2.95 1.78
C ILE A 111 -3.54 -3.88 2.99
N TYR A 112 -3.80 -5.17 2.78
CA TYR A 112 -3.89 -6.15 3.86
C TYR A 112 -2.59 -6.22 4.69
N GLU A 113 -1.43 -6.22 4.03
CA GLU A 113 -0.14 -6.27 4.74
C GLU A 113 0.15 -4.99 5.54
N LEU A 114 -0.27 -3.83 5.04
CA LEU A 114 -0.25 -2.58 5.82
C LEU A 114 -1.21 -2.64 7.02
N VAL A 115 -2.44 -3.12 6.80
CA VAL A 115 -3.50 -3.23 7.81
C VAL A 115 -3.11 -4.17 8.96
N THR A 116 -2.39 -5.24 8.64
CA THR A 116 -1.92 -6.23 9.64
C THR A 116 -0.54 -5.92 10.21
N GLY A 117 0.05 -4.78 9.80
CA GLY A 117 1.31 -4.26 10.33
C GLY A 117 2.55 -5.01 9.88
N ARG A 118 2.44 -5.85 8.84
CA ARG A 118 3.59 -6.52 8.21
C ARG A 118 4.39 -5.53 7.38
N ASP A 119 3.70 -4.72 6.58
CA ASP A 119 4.32 -3.67 5.78
C ASP A 119 4.24 -2.32 6.51
N LEU A 120 5.30 -1.53 6.35
CA LEU A 120 5.42 -0.16 6.86
C LEU A 120 4.97 0.86 5.81
N MET A 121 5.23 0.60 4.53
CA MET A 121 4.71 1.38 3.41
C MET A 121 4.68 0.58 2.12
N VAL A 122 3.74 0.92 1.25
CA VAL A 122 3.70 0.47 -0.15
C VAL A 122 3.26 1.64 -1.01
N ALA A 123 3.86 1.85 -2.18
CA ALA A 123 3.35 2.83 -3.13
C ALA A 123 3.32 2.30 -4.55
N ASP A 124 2.16 2.41 -5.20
CA ASP A 124 2.01 2.13 -6.62
C ASP A 124 2.15 3.42 -7.42
N ILE A 125 3.34 3.64 -7.94
CA ILE A 125 3.68 4.78 -8.80
C ILE A 125 3.66 4.41 -10.29
N ARG A 126 3.29 3.16 -10.63
CA ARG A 126 3.30 2.67 -12.01
C ARG A 126 2.48 3.55 -12.95
N PRO A 127 1.27 4.02 -12.61
CA PRO A 127 0.51 4.90 -13.50
C PRO A 127 1.27 6.15 -13.95
N LEU A 128 2.04 6.76 -13.04
CA LEU A 128 2.83 7.97 -13.32
C LEU A 128 4.04 7.64 -14.21
N VAL A 129 4.74 6.56 -13.88
CA VAL A 129 5.90 6.10 -14.66
C VAL A 129 5.47 5.65 -16.06
N PHE A 130 4.36 4.94 -16.17
CA PHE A 130 3.82 4.45 -17.43
C PHE A 130 3.37 5.58 -18.34
N ALA A 131 2.68 6.59 -17.80
CA ALA A 131 2.33 7.79 -18.54
C ALA A 131 3.56 8.48 -19.13
N ARG A 132 4.65 8.55 -18.37
CA ARG A 132 5.91 9.20 -18.78
C ARG A 132 6.71 8.42 -19.83
N LEU A 133 6.64 7.09 -19.77
CA LEU A 133 7.39 6.18 -20.66
C LEU A 133 6.58 5.71 -21.88
N GLY A 134 5.30 6.06 -21.98
CA GLY A 134 4.43 5.64 -23.08
C GLY A 134 3.84 4.23 -22.91
N TYR A 135 3.73 3.73 -21.67
CA TYR A 135 3.12 2.45 -21.31
C TYR A 135 1.68 2.58 -20.78
N GLY A 136 0.91 3.56 -21.26
CA GLY A 136 -0.41 3.90 -20.69
C GLY A 136 -1.44 2.76 -20.66
N GLU A 137 -1.27 1.74 -21.51
CA GLU A 137 -2.14 0.55 -21.55
C GLU A 137 -1.69 -0.60 -20.63
N ALA A 138 -0.51 -0.48 -20.01
CA ALA A 138 0.02 -1.51 -19.14
C ALA A 138 -0.78 -1.59 -17.82
N LEU A 139 -0.97 -2.83 -17.34
CA LEU A 139 -1.74 -3.10 -16.13
C LEU A 139 -1.14 -2.37 -14.91
N SER A 140 -1.97 -1.52 -14.30
CA SER A 140 -1.68 -0.80 -13.07
C SER A 140 -2.92 -0.79 -12.17
N CYS A 141 -2.83 -0.14 -11.01
CA CYS A 141 -3.97 0.01 -10.10
C CYS A 141 -5.08 0.85 -10.73
N HIS A 142 -6.32 0.41 -10.57
CA HIS A 142 -7.54 1.11 -10.95
C HIS A 142 -8.39 1.44 -9.70
N PRO A 143 -9.48 2.24 -9.81
CA PRO A 143 -10.27 2.67 -8.66
C PRO A 143 -10.81 1.51 -7.82
N TYR A 144 -11.23 0.41 -8.47
CA TYR A 144 -11.74 -0.77 -7.78
C TYR A 144 -10.65 -1.54 -7.02
N ASP A 145 -9.38 -1.46 -7.42
CA ASP A 145 -8.28 -2.14 -6.72
C ASP A 145 -8.02 -1.50 -5.34
N LEU A 146 -8.35 -0.22 -5.18
CA LEU A 146 -8.27 0.55 -3.93
C LEU A 146 -9.54 0.51 -3.08
N CYS A 147 -10.56 -0.26 -3.47
CA CYS A 147 -11.86 -0.24 -2.76
C CYS A 147 -11.76 -0.61 -1.26
N THR A 148 -10.66 -1.25 -0.85
CA THR A 148 -10.41 -1.67 0.52
C THR A 148 -9.54 -0.70 1.33
N ALA A 149 -9.07 0.41 0.76
CA ALA A 149 -8.19 1.36 1.45
C ALA A 149 -8.84 1.99 2.69
N LEU A 150 -10.18 2.08 2.72
CA LEU A 150 -10.93 2.49 3.91
C LEU A 150 -10.58 1.65 5.15
N ILE A 151 -10.29 0.35 5.00
CA ILE A 151 -9.93 -0.52 6.12
C ILE A 151 -8.62 -0.04 6.76
N LEU A 152 -7.63 0.38 5.95
CA LEU A 152 -6.38 0.94 6.45
C LEU A 152 -6.60 2.31 7.12
N GLU A 153 -7.39 3.18 6.50
CA GLU A 153 -7.71 4.50 7.04
C GLU A 153 -8.37 4.41 8.43
N GLU A 154 -9.42 3.58 8.56
CA GLU A 154 -10.10 3.36 9.85
C GLU A 154 -9.18 2.69 10.89
N ALA A 155 -8.18 1.93 10.44
CA ALA A 155 -7.17 1.32 11.31
C ALA A 155 -6.10 2.32 11.81
N GLY A 156 -6.10 3.55 11.28
CA GLY A 156 -5.15 4.62 11.62
C GLY A 156 -3.91 4.66 10.71
N GLY A 157 -3.91 3.89 9.62
CA GLY A 157 -2.96 4.06 8.54
C GLY A 157 -3.32 5.24 7.64
N VAL A 158 -2.51 5.44 6.59
CA VAL A 158 -2.67 6.56 5.66
C VAL A 158 -2.68 6.02 4.24
N ILE A 159 -3.59 6.54 3.40
CA ILE A 159 -3.59 6.37 1.95
C ILE A 159 -3.61 7.77 1.34
N GLU A 160 -2.67 8.08 0.44
CA GLU A 160 -2.60 9.36 -0.24
C GLU A 160 -2.08 9.25 -1.68
N HIS A 161 -2.33 10.28 -2.48
CA HIS A 161 -1.74 10.39 -3.82
C HIS A 161 -0.24 10.70 -3.69
N PRO A 162 0.65 9.99 -4.42
CA PRO A 162 2.09 10.02 -4.14
C PRO A 162 2.79 11.33 -4.56
N VAL A 163 2.14 12.18 -5.38
CA VAL A 163 2.68 13.48 -5.81
C VAL A 163 2.07 14.65 -5.04
N HIS A 164 0.81 15.01 -5.31
CA HIS A 164 0.17 16.16 -4.66
C HIS A 164 -0.17 15.95 -3.18
N ARG A 165 -0.04 14.71 -2.68
CA ARG A 165 -0.39 14.31 -1.31
C ARG A 165 -1.86 14.55 -0.99
N GLY A 166 -2.32 13.99 0.12
CA GLY A 166 -3.75 13.99 0.45
C GLY A 166 -4.54 12.98 -0.36
N GLN A 167 -5.87 13.12 -0.35
CA GLN A 167 -6.78 12.06 -0.76
C GLN A 167 -6.57 11.62 -2.21
N VAL A 168 -6.63 10.31 -2.45
CA VAL A 168 -6.69 9.74 -3.80
C VAL A 168 -8.07 9.99 -4.38
N ASP A 169 -8.13 10.90 -5.36
CA ASP A 169 -9.34 11.23 -6.10
C ASP A 169 -9.28 10.62 -7.50
N ALA A 170 -10.26 9.79 -7.80
CA ALA A 170 -10.38 9.08 -9.06
C ALA A 170 -11.87 8.75 -9.30
N PRO A 171 -12.34 8.80 -10.56
CA PRO A 171 -13.68 8.35 -10.91
C PRO A 171 -13.86 6.88 -10.52
N LEU A 172 -15.07 6.48 -10.12
CA LEU A 172 -15.37 5.08 -9.83
C LEU A 172 -15.62 4.31 -11.13
N ASP A 173 -14.55 4.03 -11.87
CA ASP A 173 -14.55 3.25 -13.10
C ASP A 173 -13.55 2.08 -13.05
N THR A 174 -13.38 1.41 -14.20
CA THR A 174 -12.49 0.25 -14.34
C THR A 174 -11.28 0.51 -15.23
N VAL A 175 -11.04 1.75 -15.64
CA VAL A 175 -10.08 2.07 -16.71
C VAL A 175 -9.14 3.21 -16.35
N THR A 176 -9.49 4.06 -15.39
CA THR A 176 -8.65 5.17 -14.96
C THR A 176 -7.46 4.65 -14.16
N PRO A 177 -6.20 4.86 -14.60
CA PRO A 177 -5.05 4.47 -13.81
C PRO A 177 -4.94 5.32 -12.53
N VAL A 178 -4.69 4.69 -11.38
CA VAL A 178 -4.66 5.36 -10.08
C VAL A 178 -3.34 5.12 -9.36
N ALA A 179 -2.55 6.18 -9.19
CA ALA A 179 -1.35 6.14 -8.37
C ALA A 179 -1.70 6.39 -6.89
N TRP A 180 -1.06 5.65 -5.99
CA TRP A 180 -1.32 5.77 -4.55
C TRP A 180 -0.07 5.40 -3.73
N ALA A 181 -0.02 5.92 -2.50
CA ALA A 181 0.94 5.54 -1.48
C ALA A 181 0.19 5.26 -0.17
N GLY A 182 0.50 4.12 0.44
CA GLY A 182 0.00 3.68 1.73
C GLY A 182 1.09 3.60 2.77
N TYR A 183 0.74 3.96 4.00
CA TYR A 183 1.65 3.95 5.14
C TYR A 183 0.94 3.34 6.34
N ALA A 184 1.65 2.53 7.13
CA ALA A 184 1.09 1.89 8.31
C ALA A 184 0.62 2.93 9.36
N ASN A 185 1.24 4.11 9.41
CA ASN A 185 0.84 5.19 10.30
C ASN A 185 1.29 6.57 9.78
N ARG A 186 0.77 7.64 10.42
CA ARG A 186 1.07 9.03 10.07
C ARG A 186 2.56 9.39 10.22
N THR A 187 3.25 8.90 11.25
CA THR A 187 4.69 9.16 11.47
C THR A 187 5.52 8.70 10.28
N LEU A 188 5.22 7.52 9.74
CA LEU A 188 5.88 6.99 8.55
C LEU A 188 5.52 7.81 7.30
N ALA A 189 4.24 8.18 7.14
CA ALA A 189 3.79 9.04 6.03
C ALA A 189 4.51 10.40 6.02
N ASP A 190 4.62 11.05 7.18
CA ASP A 190 5.26 12.37 7.30
C ASP A 190 6.75 12.35 6.96
N ARG A 191 7.41 11.20 7.17
CA ARG A 191 8.81 10.98 6.79
C ARG A 191 8.99 10.68 5.31
N ALA A 192 8.14 9.81 4.76
CA ALA A 192 8.33 9.24 3.43
C ALA A 192 7.66 10.06 2.32
N ALA A 193 6.43 10.51 2.53
CA ALA A 193 5.64 11.14 1.46
C ALA A 193 6.29 12.38 0.83
N PRO A 194 6.91 13.31 1.59
CA PRO A 194 7.58 14.47 0.99
C PRO A 194 8.76 14.08 0.09
N VAL A 195 9.49 13.01 0.45
CA VAL A 195 10.60 12.50 -0.36
C VAL A 195 10.05 11.90 -1.65
N LEU A 196 9.06 11.01 -1.56
CA LEU A 196 8.46 10.36 -2.72
C LEU A 196 7.89 11.38 -3.71
N ALA A 197 7.12 12.36 -3.22
CA ALA A 197 6.53 13.42 -4.05
C ALA A 197 7.59 14.18 -4.83
N ARG A 198 8.67 14.63 -4.18
CA ARG A 198 9.76 15.36 -4.84
C ARG A 198 10.49 14.50 -5.88
N LEU A 199 10.70 13.21 -5.60
CA LEU A 199 11.36 12.28 -6.54
C LEU A 199 10.49 12.08 -7.80
N LEU A 200 9.18 11.94 -7.63
CA LEU A 200 8.23 11.81 -8.72
C LEU A 200 8.09 13.10 -9.53
N ASP A 201 8.03 14.26 -8.88
CA ASP A 201 8.05 15.57 -9.55
C ASP A 201 9.33 15.74 -10.38
N ALA A 202 10.47 15.31 -9.86
CA ALA A 202 11.74 15.36 -10.59
C ALA A 202 11.80 14.39 -11.77
N PHE A 203 11.12 13.25 -11.68
CA PHE A 203 11.02 12.27 -12.77
C PHE A 203 10.02 12.71 -13.86
N GLY A 204 8.96 13.41 -13.46
CA GLY A 204 7.94 13.93 -14.37
C GLY A 204 8.37 15.15 -15.19
N ARG A 205 9.36 15.92 -14.70
CA ARG A 205 10.06 16.97 -15.46
C ARG A 205 11.00 16.37 -16.50
#